data_AF-A0A1Q7V399-F1
#
_entry.id   AF-A0A1Q7V399-F1
#
_cell.length_a   1.000
_cell.length_b   1.000
_cell.length_c   1.000
_cell.angle_alpha   90.00
_cell.angle_beta   90.00
_cell.angle_gamma   90.00
#
_symmetry.space_group_name_H-M   'P 1'
#
loop_
_entity.id
_entity.type
_entity.pdbx_description
1 polymer ?
#
loop_
_entity_poly.entity_id
_entity_poly.type
_entity_poly.pdbx_seq_one_letter_code
_entity_poly.pdbx_strand_id
1 'polypeptide(L)'
;MPTRRTTVLRACILFFGITFAVAPLPAQMVGSRDLTSGWRLPSEHISVPENCEKPRSSVLDGQEGHPEGASPKDLELTIVQTWPAKLEIGNDFNATVRLKNIGTAAVLVPSAPDGEGLLRPSADGTEEKYEVGDVSFRLTTGKQHGIPVYLNSAGALFADPDNNSGYLSLKPGNWLEIKIHARVECGMENCMGEIQPDNNAQLTAWWYQRVLSHHVSGCDETHQSVKVREVDSAPFNIEVESPSTKTSTMARNY
;
A
#
# COMPACT_ATOMS: atom_id res chain seq x y z
N MET A 1 -5.61 -22.38 -91.20
CA MET A 1 -6.36 -21.22 -90.69
C MET A 1 -6.48 -21.34 -89.16
N PRO A 2 -6.42 -20.23 -88.43
CA PRO A 2 -5.64 -20.12 -87.19
C PRO A 2 -6.44 -20.40 -85.91
N THR A 3 -5.74 -21.04 -84.97
CA THR A 3 -6.09 -21.36 -83.59
C THR A 3 -6.09 -20.09 -82.72
N ARG A 4 -7.24 -19.75 -82.12
CA ARG A 4 -7.37 -18.65 -81.15
C ARG A 4 -7.16 -19.21 -79.74
N ARG A 5 -6.04 -18.86 -79.09
CA ARG A 5 -5.80 -19.11 -77.66
C ARG A 5 -6.38 -17.96 -76.85
N THR A 6 -7.30 -18.27 -75.94
CA THR A 6 -7.80 -17.37 -74.89
C THR A 6 -6.87 -17.41 -73.68
N THR A 7 -6.22 -16.28 -73.39
CA THR A 7 -5.42 -16.06 -72.18
C THR A 7 -6.36 -15.65 -71.05
N VAL A 8 -6.45 -16.47 -70.00
CA VAL A 8 -7.16 -16.13 -68.76
C VAL A 8 -6.19 -15.39 -67.83
N LEU A 9 -6.43 -14.11 -67.60
CA LEU A 9 -5.69 -13.29 -66.64
C LEU A 9 -6.20 -13.61 -65.22
N ARG A 10 -5.39 -14.29 -64.40
CA ARG A 10 -5.67 -14.48 -62.97
C ARG A 10 -5.30 -13.21 -62.20
N ALA A 11 -6.29 -12.54 -61.63
CA ALA A 11 -6.09 -11.44 -60.69
C ALA A 11 -5.65 -11.99 -59.33
N CYS A 12 -4.42 -11.68 -58.92
CA CYS A 12 -3.93 -11.91 -57.56
C CYS A 12 -4.49 -10.82 -56.65
N ILE A 13 -5.46 -11.17 -55.81
CA ILE A 13 -5.93 -10.31 -54.71
C ILE A 13 -4.90 -10.40 -53.59
N LEU A 14 -4.10 -9.36 -53.42
CA LEU A 14 -3.21 -9.17 -52.27
C LEU A 14 -4.06 -8.77 -51.06
N PHE A 15 -4.28 -9.71 -50.14
CA PHE A 15 -4.75 -9.41 -48.80
C PHE A 15 -3.63 -8.69 -48.03
N PHE A 16 -3.73 -7.36 -47.94
CA PHE A 16 -3.01 -6.60 -46.92
C PHE A 16 -3.61 -6.93 -45.56
N GLY A 17 -3.05 -7.94 -44.88
CA GLY A 17 -3.30 -8.17 -43.47
C GLY A 17 -2.76 -6.99 -42.68
N ILE A 18 -3.65 -6.13 -42.19
CA ILE A 18 -3.31 -5.12 -41.19
C ILE A 18 -3.01 -5.89 -39.90
N THR A 19 -1.75 -6.21 -39.66
CA THR A 19 -1.26 -6.58 -38.34
C THR A 19 -1.37 -5.34 -37.48
N PHE A 20 -2.43 -5.24 -36.67
CA PHE A 20 -2.48 -4.29 -35.56
C PHE A 20 -1.35 -4.68 -34.60
N ALA A 21 -0.19 -4.04 -34.74
CA ALA A 21 0.81 -4.03 -33.70
C ALA A 21 0.16 -3.34 -32.50
N VAL A 22 -0.24 -4.12 -31.50
CA VAL A 22 -0.66 -3.60 -30.20
C VAL A 22 0.56 -2.92 -29.61
N ALA A 23 0.70 -1.62 -29.83
CA ALA A 23 1.73 -0.83 -29.19
C ALA A 23 1.53 -0.98 -27.68
N PRO A 24 2.56 -1.38 -26.91
CA PRO A 24 2.44 -1.42 -25.46
C PRO A 24 2.04 -0.02 -24.99
N LEU A 25 0.92 0.06 -24.27
CA LEU A 25 0.49 1.31 -23.65
C LEU A 25 1.65 1.86 -22.82
N PRO A 26 2.00 3.15 -22.96
CA PRO A 26 3.10 3.71 -22.20
C PRO A 26 2.79 3.60 -20.71
N ALA A 27 3.74 3.03 -19.97
CA ALA A 27 3.70 3.03 -18.52
C ALA A 27 3.58 4.50 -18.03
N GLN A 28 2.58 4.80 -17.20
CA GLN A 28 2.29 6.16 -16.76
C GLN A 28 1.94 6.23 -15.27
N MET A 29 2.31 7.35 -14.64
CA MET A 29 1.81 7.70 -13.32
C MET A 29 0.32 8.05 -13.42
N VAL A 30 -0.52 7.36 -12.64
CA VAL A 30 -1.98 7.63 -12.64
C VAL A 30 -2.42 8.51 -11.48
N GLY A 31 -1.56 8.72 -10.49
CA GLY A 31 -1.84 9.62 -9.38
C GLY A 31 -0.67 9.79 -8.43
N SER A 32 -0.80 10.78 -7.55
CA SER A 32 0.03 10.95 -6.36
C SER A 32 -0.88 11.16 -5.15
N ARG A 33 -0.46 10.65 -3.99
CA ARG A 33 -1.11 10.85 -2.69
C ARG A 33 -0.08 11.40 -1.71
N ASP A 34 -0.39 12.54 -1.12
CA ASP A 34 0.43 13.13 -0.07
C ASP A 34 -0.23 12.84 1.28
N LEU A 35 0.30 11.88 2.03
CA LEU A 35 -0.21 11.51 3.35
C LEU A 35 0.55 12.22 4.47
N THR A 36 1.53 13.07 4.14
CA THR A 36 2.28 13.85 5.13
C THR A 36 1.45 14.99 5.73
N SER A 37 0.43 15.47 5.00
CA SER A 37 -0.49 16.51 5.47
C SER A 37 -1.66 15.98 6.30
N GLY A 38 -1.84 14.67 6.36
CA GLY A 38 -2.91 14.04 7.12
C GLY A 38 -3.62 12.92 6.37
N TRP A 39 -4.11 11.99 7.17
CA TRP A 39 -4.98 10.88 6.83
C TRP A 39 -5.77 10.54 8.09
N ARG A 40 -6.92 9.90 7.95
CA ARG A 40 -7.80 9.62 9.10
C ARG A 40 -8.27 8.17 9.06
N LEU A 41 -7.98 7.43 10.13
CA LEU A 41 -8.57 6.12 10.37
C LEU A 41 -10.09 6.29 10.61
N PRO A 42 -10.92 5.39 10.08
CA PRO A 42 -12.32 5.32 10.50
C PRO A 42 -12.40 5.03 11.99
N SER A 43 -13.35 5.67 12.67
CA SER A 43 -13.74 5.32 14.04
C SER A 43 -14.77 4.19 13.99
N GLU A 44 -14.83 3.36 15.01
CA GLU A 44 -15.90 2.37 15.15
C GLU A 44 -17.19 3.08 15.58
N HIS A 45 -18.29 2.84 14.87
CA HIS A 45 -19.57 3.51 15.11
C HIS A 45 -20.64 2.58 15.65
N ILE A 46 -20.43 1.28 15.50
CA ILE A 46 -21.31 0.25 16.06
C ILE A 46 -20.77 -0.04 17.46
N SER A 47 -21.64 -0.12 18.46
CA SER A 47 -21.23 -0.41 19.84
C SER A 47 -22.06 -1.56 20.37
N VAL A 48 -21.47 -2.34 21.26
CA VAL A 48 -22.21 -3.34 22.02
C VAL A 48 -23.30 -2.64 22.85
N PRO A 49 -24.54 -3.17 22.88
CA PRO A 49 -25.61 -2.62 23.70
C PRO A 49 -25.22 -2.44 25.17
N GLU A 50 -25.63 -1.32 25.78
CA GLU A 50 -25.28 -0.97 27.16
C GLU A 50 -25.78 -1.98 28.22
N ASN A 51 -26.76 -2.81 27.88
CA ASN A 51 -27.33 -3.82 28.77
C ASN A 51 -26.47 -5.10 28.88
N CYS A 52 -25.32 -5.16 28.21
CA CYS A 52 -24.39 -6.27 28.29
C CYS A 52 -23.46 -6.11 29.50
N GLU A 53 -23.69 -6.87 30.58
CA GLU A 53 -22.83 -6.85 31.78
C GLU A 53 -21.37 -7.25 31.49
N LYS A 54 -21.16 -8.11 30.49
CA LYS A 54 -19.84 -8.58 30.03
C LYS A 54 -19.87 -8.80 28.52
N PRO A 55 -19.52 -7.79 27.69
CA PRO A 55 -19.35 -7.99 26.26
C PRO A 55 -18.30 -9.07 26.01
N ARG A 56 -18.52 -9.90 25.00
CA ARG A 56 -17.54 -10.87 24.53
C ARG A 56 -16.87 -10.31 23.29
N SER A 57 -15.58 -10.04 23.41
CA SER A 57 -14.76 -9.57 22.30
C SER A 57 -13.95 -10.72 21.72
N SER A 58 -13.93 -10.83 20.40
CA SER A 58 -13.07 -11.76 19.68
C SER A 58 -12.35 -11.06 18.53
N VAL A 59 -11.08 -11.44 18.33
CA VAL A 59 -10.26 -10.99 17.21
C VAL A 59 -10.01 -12.19 16.32
N LEU A 60 -10.40 -12.08 15.06
CA LEU A 60 -10.21 -13.11 14.04
C LEU A 60 -9.21 -12.62 13.00
N ASP A 61 -8.02 -13.21 13.02
CA ASP A 61 -7.07 -13.07 11.93
C ASP A 61 -7.40 -14.10 10.86
N GLY A 62 -7.98 -13.63 9.76
CA GLY A 62 -8.37 -14.47 8.63
C GLY A 62 -7.26 -14.56 7.59
N GLN A 63 -7.00 -15.78 7.11
CA GLN A 63 -6.16 -16.00 5.92
C GLN A 63 -6.98 -16.28 4.65
N GLU A 64 -8.31 -16.23 4.71
CA GLU A 64 -9.18 -16.69 3.63
C GLU A 64 -9.63 -15.58 2.68
N GLY A 65 -9.39 -15.82 1.38
CA GLY A 65 -9.92 -15.04 0.28
C GLY A 65 -8.88 -14.12 -0.36
N HIS A 66 -7.94 -14.68 -1.14
CA HIS A 66 -7.49 -13.92 -2.30
C HIS A 66 -8.75 -13.64 -3.12
N PRO A 67 -9.21 -12.39 -3.31
CA PRO A 67 -10.18 -12.13 -4.36
C PRO A 67 -9.59 -12.71 -5.64
N GLU A 68 -10.33 -13.58 -6.34
CA GLU A 68 -9.88 -14.23 -7.57
C GLU A 68 -9.14 -13.23 -8.47
N GLY A 69 -7.85 -13.46 -8.72
CA GLY A 69 -7.13 -12.82 -9.83
C GLY A 69 -6.03 -11.80 -9.50
N ALA A 70 -5.67 -11.52 -8.24
CA ALA A 70 -4.49 -10.70 -7.94
C ALA A 70 -3.48 -11.49 -7.08
N SER A 71 -2.37 -11.88 -7.70
CA SER A 71 -1.22 -12.45 -6.98
C SER A 71 -0.45 -11.32 -6.30
N PRO A 72 0.20 -11.55 -5.14
CA PRO A 72 1.20 -10.62 -4.60
C PRO A 72 2.28 -10.21 -5.63
N LYS A 73 2.46 -11.02 -6.68
CA LYS A 73 3.41 -10.80 -7.79
C LYS A 73 2.99 -9.73 -8.79
N ASP A 74 1.77 -9.20 -8.70
CA ASP A 74 1.27 -8.22 -9.68
C ASP A 74 1.63 -6.77 -9.33
N LEU A 75 2.16 -6.54 -8.12
CA LEU A 75 2.58 -5.21 -7.66
C LEU A 75 4.07 -5.19 -7.33
N GLU A 76 4.70 -4.07 -7.68
CA GLU A 76 6.07 -3.73 -7.32
C GLU A 76 6.03 -2.47 -6.44
N LEU A 77 6.65 -2.55 -5.27
CA LEU A 77 6.84 -1.40 -4.38
C LEU A 77 8.29 -0.92 -4.49
N THR A 78 8.48 0.39 -4.60
CA THR A 78 9.82 1.00 -4.66
C THR A 78 9.88 2.25 -3.81
N ILE A 79 10.94 2.41 -3.02
CA ILE A 79 11.27 3.71 -2.40
C ILE A 79 11.91 4.58 -3.50
N VAL A 80 11.24 5.66 -3.89
CA VAL A 80 11.72 6.59 -4.92
C VAL A 80 12.76 7.53 -4.35
N GLN A 81 12.49 8.07 -3.16
CA GLN A 81 13.37 9.00 -2.46
C GLN A 81 12.99 9.11 -0.98
N THR A 82 13.95 9.56 -0.18
CA THR A 82 13.74 10.03 1.20
C THR A 82 14.17 11.48 1.33
N TRP A 83 13.55 12.21 2.25
CA TRP A 83 13.96 13.55 2.64
C TRP A 83 13.90 13.67 4.17
N PRO A 84 15.03 13.95 4.85
CA PRO A 84 16.38 14.06 4.29
C PRO A 84 16.92 12.77 3.66
N ALA A 85 17.95 12.89 2.82
CA ALA A 85 18.62 11.74 2.19
C ALA A 85 19.50 10.95 3.18
N LYS A 86 19.84 11.54 4.31
CA LYS A 86 20.45 10.87 5.46
C LYS A 86 19.48 10.92 6.62
N LEU A 87 19.33 9.81 7.33
CA LEU A 87 18.35 9.66 8.39
C LEU A 87 19.01 9.80 9.75
N GLU A 88 18.52 10.69 10.59
CA GLU A 88 19.03 10.87 11.94
C GLU A 88 18.14 10.11 12.93
N ILE A 89 18.75 9.31 13.81
CA ILE A 89 18.02 8.54 14.83
C ILE A 89 17.20 9.49 15.71
N GLY A 90 15.90 9.18 15.87
CA GLY A 90 14.95 9.97 16.65
C GLY A 90 14.32 11.15 15.90
N ASN A 91 14.72 11.42 14.65
CA ASN A 91 14.14 12.48 13.82
C ASN A 91 13.15 11.94 12.78
N ASP A 92 12.32 12.85 12.27
CA ASP A 92 11.36 12.55 11.23
C ASP A 92 12.01 12.59 9.84
N PHE A 93 11.44 11.83 8.91
CA PHE A 93 11.73 11.88 7.50
C PHE A 93 10.46 11.67 6.68
N ASN A 94 10.46 12.18 5.46
CA ASN A 94 9.44 11.90 4.47
C ASN A 94 10.01 10.93 3.44
N ALA A 95 9.20 10.00 2.97
CA ALA A 95 9.56 9.09 1.89
C ALA A 95 8.48 9.11 0.81
N THR A 96 8.91 9.14 -0.45
CA THR A 96 8.03 8.87 -1.59
C THR A 96 8.20 7.42 -1.98
N VAL A 97 7.14 6.64 -1.90
CA VAL A 97 7.08 5.27 -2.41
C VAL A 97 6.26 5.21 -3.70
N ARG A 98 6.59 4.28 -4.57
CA ARG A 98 5.88 4.00 -5.82
C ARG A 98 5.30 2.59 -5.75
N LEU A 99 3.99 2.50 -5.93
CA LEU A 99 3.27 1.23 -6.08
C LEU A 99 2.89 1.07 -7.56
N LYS A 100 3.55 0.14 -8.25
CA LYS A 100 3.41 -0.10 -9.68
C LYS A 100 2.75 -1.44 -9.94
N ASN A 101 1.83 -1.50 -10.90
CA ASN A 101 1.32 -2.76 -11.39
C ASN A 101 2.28 -3.33 -12.45
N ILE A 102 2.89 -4.46 -12.14
CA ILE A 102 3.79 -5.23 -13.02
C ILE A 102 3.11 -6.49 -13.60
N GLY A 103 1.88 -6.79 -13.17
CA GLY A 103 1.07 -7.88 -13.68
C GLY A 103 0.44 -7.56 -15.04
N THR A 104 -0.40 -8.48 -15.52
CA THR A 104 -1.06 -8.39 -16.83
C THR A 104 -2.51 -7.90 -16.77
N ALA A 105 -3.10 -7.83 -15.56
CA ALA A 105 -4.47 -7.38 -15.32
C ALA A 105 -4.47 -6.10 -14.49
N ALA A 106 -5.58 -5.35 -14.52
CA ALA A 106 -5.72 -4.17 -13.66
C ALA A 106 -5.84 -4.58 -12.19
N VAL A 107 -5.19 -3.81 -11.32
CA VAL A 107 -5.19 -4.01 -9.86
C VAL A 107 -5.91 -2.85 -9.19
N LEU A 108 -6.85 -3.16 -8.29
CA LEU A 108 -7.50 -2.16 -7.44
C LEU A 108 -6.69 -1.95 -6.16
N VAL A 109 -6.41 -0.69 -5.84
CA VAL A 109 -5.76 -0.29 -4.59
C VAL A 109 -6.60 0.78 -3.89
N PRO A 110 -6.69 0.77 -2.55
CA PRO A 110 -7.31 1.86 -1.79
C PRO A 110 -6.73 3.23 -2.18
N SER A 111 -7.57 4.28 -2.19
CA SER A 111 -7.15 5.58 -2.74
C SER A 111 -7.62 6.81 -1.97
N ALA A 112 -8.52 6.66 -0.99
CA ALA A 112 -8.99 7.76 -0.17
C ALA A 112 -8.08 7.95 1.06
N PRO A 113 -7.69 9.19 1.41
CA PRO A 113 -6.91 9.45 2.63
C PRO A 113 -7.78 9.57 3.90
N ASP A 114 -9.09 9.76 3.75
CA ASP A 114 -10.05 9.85 4.84
C ASP A 114 -10.92 8.59 4.88
N GLY A 115 -10.63 7.70 5.82
CA GLY A 115 -11.36 6.44 5.98
C GLY A 115 -12.75 6.63 6.59
N GLU A 116 -12.94 7.67 7.40
CA GLU A 116 -14.23 7.94 8.06
C GLU A 116 -15.35 8.15 7.03
N GLY A 117 -15.07 8.88 5.94
CA GLY A 117 -16.05 9.15 4.89
C GLY A 117 -16.44 7.93 4.04
N LEU A 118 -15.74 6.80 4.22
CA LEU A 118 -15.97 5.56 3.50
C LEU A 118 -16.66 4.49 4.33
N LEU A 119 -16.62 4.61 5.65
CA LEU A 119 -17.22 3.62 6.53
C LEU A 119 -18.74 3.67 6.40
N ARG A 120 -19.33 2.52 6.12
CA ARG A 120 -20.78 2.36 6.01
C ARG A 120 -21.20 1.15 6.81
N PRO A 121 -22.14 1.32 7.76
CA PRO A 121 -22.79 0.17 8.36
C PRO A 121 -23.53 -0.61 7.27
N SER A 122 -23.50 -1.93 7.42
CA SER A 122 -24.38 -2.88 6.76
C SER A 122 -25.85 -2.48 6.94
N ALA A 123 -26.72 -3.03 6.08
CA ALA A 123 -28.13 -2.66 6.06
C ALA A 123 -28.87 -2.95 7.38
N ASP A 124 -28.41 -3.94 8.15
CA ASP A 124 -28.94 -4.27 9.49
C ASP A 124 -28.24 -3.51 10.63
N GLY A 125 -27.20 -2.72 10.31
CA GLY A 125 -26.44 -1.91 11.27
C GLY A 125 -25.57 -2.73 12.21
N THR A 126 -25.28 -4.00 11.89
CA THR A 126 -24.52 -4.90 12.77
C THR A 126 -23.05 -5.03 12.40
N GLU A 127 -22.69 -4.72 11.16
CA GLU A 127 -21.33 -4.79 10.64
C GLU A 127 -20.92 -3.47 10.00
N GLU A 128 -19.68 -3.04 10.25
CA GLU A 128 -18.98 -2.02 9.49
C GLU A 128 -17.66 -2.60 8.96
N LYS A 129 -17.30 -2.28 7.72
CA LYS A 129 -16.07 -2.79 7.10
C LYS A 129 -15.45 -1.77 6.16
N TYR A 130 -14.12 -1.87 6.05
CA TYR A 130 -13.34 -1.05 5.14
C TYR A 130 -12.09 -1.80 4.71
N GLU A 131 -11.59 -1.50 3.51
CA GLU A 131 -10.29 -1.95 3.07
C GLU A 131 -9.26 -0.85 3.34
N VAL A 132 -8.12 -1.23 3.90
CA VAL A 132 -7.00 -0.34 4.19
C VAL A 132 -5.74 -0.85 3.50
N GLY A 133 -4.96 0.07 2.93
CA GLY A 133 -3.61 -0.17 2.46
C GLY A 133 -2.65 0.82 3.11
N ASP A 134 -1.73 0.32 3.92
CA ASP A 134 -0.72 1.13 4.62
C ASP A 134 0.70 0.83 4.14
N VAL A 135 1.57 1.83 4.31
CA VAL A 135 2.99 1.74 4.01
C VAL A 135 3.75 1.83 5.33
N SER A 136 4.53 0.79 5.63
CA SER A 136 5.43 0.76 6.76
C SER A 136 6.89 0.68 6.33
N PHE A 137 7.82 1.13 7.17
CA PHE A 137 9.26 1.03 6.88
C PHE A 137 9.97 0.11 7.85
N ARG A 138 10.93 -0.66 7.32
CA ARG A 138 11.87 -1.49 8.08
C ARG A 138 13.29 -1.00 7.83
N LEU A 139 14.06 -0.84 8.88
CA LEU A 139 15.47 -0.43 8.82
C LEU A 139 16.36 -1.60 9.24
N THR A 140 17.28 -2.00 8.36
CA THR A 140 18.30 -3.00 8.65
C THR A 140 19.66 -2.31 8.65
N THR A 141 20.44 -2.48 9.71
CA THR A 141 21.84 -2.04 9.75
C THR A 141 22.75 -3.22 9.41
N GLY A 142 23.90 -2.97 8.79
CA GLY A 142 24.88 -3.94 8.32
C GLY A 142 25.61 -4.71 9.43
N LYS A 143 25.17 -4.64 10.68
CA LYS A 143 25.66 -5.53 11.73
C LYS A 143 25.26 -6.97 11.41
N GLN A 144 26.22 -7.87 11.49
CA GLN A 144 25.98 -9.30 11.29
C GLN A 144 24.91 -9.78 12.30
N HIS A 145 23.81 -10.35 11.80
CA HIS A 145 22.63 -10.76 12.58
C HIS A 145 21.73 -9.64 13.12
N GLY A 146 21.80 -8.42 12.57
CA GLY A 146 20.83 -7.36 12.88
C GLY A 146 19.41 -7.77 12.50
N ILE A 147 18.48 -7.67 13.46
CA ILE A 147 17.05 -7.84 13.21
C ILE A 147 16.51 -6.52 12.63
N PRO A 148 15.70 -6.53 11.56
CA PRO A 148 15.11 -5.31 11.03
C PRO A 148 14.23 -4.61 12.07
N VAL A 149 14.43 -3.30 12.22
CA VAL A 149 13.63 -2.45 13.12
C VAL A 149 12.46 -1.88 12.33
N TYR A 150 11.23 -2.11 12.79
CA TYR A 150 10.06 -1.43 12.25
C TYR A 150 10.06 0.01 12.71
N LEU A 151 10.05 0.94 11.77
CA LEU A 151 10.02 2.36 12.05
C LEU A 151 8.60 2.83 12.31
N ASN A 152 8.45 3.84 13.16
CA ASN A 152 7.18 4.53 13.34
C ASN A 152 6.82 5.28 12.04
N SER A 153 5.81 4.82 11.33
CA SER A 153 5.36 5.40 10.06
C SER A 153 3.86 5.63 10.07
N ALA A 154 3.44 6.74 9.48
CA ALA A 154 2.06 7.15 9.45
C ALA A 154 1.60 7.38 8.00
N GLY A 155 0.63 6.59 7.55
CA GLY A 155 -0.02 6.81 6.26
C GLY A 155 -0.78 5.58 5.80
N ALA A 156 -2.09 5.75 5.61
CA ALA A 156 -2.96 4.72 5.06
C ALA A 156 -3.91 5.31 4.01
N LEU A 157 -4.29 4.45 3.07
CA LEU A 157 -5.34 4.71 2.10
C LEU A 157 -6.49 3.75 2.34
N PHE A 158 -7.71 4.20 2.09
CA PHE A 158 -8.94 3.50 2.43
C PHE A 158 -9.83 3.31 1.19
N ALA A 159 -10.65 2.26 1.24
CA ALA A 159 -11.74 2.01 0.32
C ALA A 159 -12.91 1.28 1.01
N ASP A 160 -14.09 1.38 0.44
CA ASP A 160 -15.25 0.57 0.82
C ASP A 160 -15.22 -0.72 -0.02
N PRO A 161 -15.05 -1.91 0.57
CA PRO A 161 -14.90 -3.16 -0.18
C PRO A 161 -16.16 -3.54 -1.00
N ASP A 162 -17.33 -2.99 -0.67
CA ASP A 162 -18.57 -3.23 -1.43
C ASP A 162 -18.79 -2.20 -2.54
N ASN A 163 -17.93 -1.17 -2.63
CA ASN A 163 -18.09 -0.07 -3.56
C ASN A 163 -16.76 0.41 -4.16
N ASN A 164 -16.68 0.32 -5.49
CA ASN A 164 -15.48 0.67 -6.24
C ASN A 164 -15.07 2.17 -6.16
N SER A 165 -15.89 3.06 -5.61
CA SER A 165 -15.58 4.51 -5.58
C SER A 165 -14.36 4.89 -4.73
N GLY A 166 -13.95 4.03 -3.79
CA GLY A 166 -12.75 4.24 -2.95
C GLY A 166 -11.45 3.75 -3.58
N TYR A 167 -11.51 3.03 -4.71
CA TYR A 167 -10.37 2.39 -5.32
C TYR A 167 -9.77 3.18 -6.49
N LEU A 168 -8.45 3.09 -6.63
CA LEU A 168 -7.73 3.45 -7.83
C LEU A 168 -7.40 2.18 -8.63
N SER A 169 -7.79 2.17 -9.91
CA SER A 169 -7.43 1.09 -10.84
C SER A 169 -6.05 1.33 -11.46
N LEU A 170 -5.06 0.56 -11.01
CA LEU A 170 -3.73 0.51 -11.61
C LEU A 170 -3.76 -0.46 -12.78
N LYS A 171 -3.76 0.03 -14.03
CA LYS A 171 -3.56 -0.82 -15.22
C LYS A 171 -2.12 -1.36 -15.27
N PRO A 172 -1.85 -2.44 -16.02
CA PRO A 172 -0.49 -2.91 -16.26
C PRO A 172 0.47 -1.79 -16.66
N GLY A 173 1.61 -1.70 -15.98
CA GLY A 173 2.62 -0.67 -16.18
C GLY A 173 2.35 0.67 -15.47
N ASN A 174 1.12 0.93 -15.00
CA ASN A 174 0.80 2.17 -14.30
C ASN A 174 1.23 2.12 -12.83
N TRP A 175 1.46 3.30 -12.26
CA TRP A 175 1.83 3.42 -10.85
C TRP A 175 1.17 4.59 -10.12
N LEU A 176 1.09 4.45 -8.80
CA LEU A 176 0.73 5.47 -7.83
C LEU A 176 1.98 5.85 -7.04
N GLU A 177 2.20 7.14 -6.82
CA GLU A 177 3.21 7.61 -5.85
C GLU A 177 2.54 8.05 -4.55
N ILE A 178 3.08 7.61 -3.41
CA ILE A 178 2.56 7.89 -2.08
C ILE A 178 3.67 8.53 -1.25
N LYS A 179 3.43 9.73 -0.72
CA LYS A 179 4.35 10.36 0.23
C LYS A 179 3.90 10.05 1.64
N ILE A 180 4.83 9.54 2.45
CA ILE A 180 4.61 9.05 3.80
C ILE A 180 5.51 9.83 4.75
N HIS A 181 4.99 10.15 5.92
CA HIS A 181 5.75 10.67 7.04
C HIS A 181 6.14 9.51 7.96
N ALA A 182 7.40 9.46 8.37
CA ALA A 182 7.92 8.44 9.26
C ALA A 182 9.00 9.02 10.17
N ARG A 183 9.32 8.30 11.23
CA ARG A 183 10.33 8.67 12.21
C ARG A 183 11.33 7.54 12.37
N VAL A 184 12.60 7.89 12.53
CA VAL A 184 13.69 6.94 12.78
C VAL A 184 13.67 6.52 14.25
N GLU A 185 12.55 5.94 14.64
CA GLU A 185 12.24 5.47 15.98
C GLU A 185 11.50 4.14 15.84
N CYS A 186 11.70 3.27 16.83
CA CYS A 186 10.95 2.03 16.91
C CYS A 186 9.43 2.29 16.93
N GLY A 187 8.70 1.67 16.01
CA GLY A 187 7.24 1.78 15.89
C GLY A 187 6.45 0.77 16.74
N MET A 188 7.11 -0.11 17.50
CA MET A 188 6.45 -1.17 18.29
C MET A 188 6.82 -1.07 19.77
N GLU A 189 5.89 -1.42 20.66
CA GLU A 189 6.24 -1.68 22.06
C GLU A 189 7.17 -2.91 22.08
N ASN A 190 8.47 -2.72 22.33
CA ASN A 190 9.53 -3.75 22.30
C ASN A 190 10.10 -4.12 20.91
N CYS A 191 10.60 -3.14 20.13
CA CYS A 191 11.39 -3.50 18.95
C CYS A 191 12.57 -4.40 19.34
N MET A 192 12.68 -5.51 18.63
CA MET A 192 13.86 -6.36 18.64
C MET A 192 14.97 -5.66 17.85
N GLY A 193 15.81 -4.89 18.55
CA GLY A 193 16.98 -4.23 17.96
C GLY A 193 17.06 -2.74 18.26
N GLU A 194 18.27 -2.26 18.50
CA GLU A 194 18.56 -0.83 18.63
C GLU A 194 18.93 -0.26 17.27
N ILE A 195 18.36 0.89 16.92
CA ILE A 195 18.80 1.65 15.75
C ILE A 195 20.19 2.20 16.05
N GLN A 196 21.13 1.99 15.14
CA GLN A 196 22.52 2.39 15.28
C GLN A 196 22.96 3.15 14.03
N PRO A 197 23.90 4.10 14.16
CA PRO A 197 24.45 4.79 13.00
C PRO A 197 25.13 3.80 12.04
N ASP A 198 24.90 3.96 10.75
CA ASP A 198 25.41 3.08 9.72
C ASP A 198 25.33 3.72 8.32
N ASN A 199 26.45 3.73 7.60
CA ASN A 199 26.55 4.31 6.26
C ASN A 199 26.09 3.35 5.15
N ASN A 200 25.79 2.09 5.49
CA ASN A 200 25.31 1.07 4.57
C ASN A 200 23.99 0.45 5.06
N ALA A 201 23.18 1.23 5.79
CA ALA A 201 21.87 0.76 6.22
C ALA A 201 20.95 0.55 5.00
N GLN A 202 19.96 -0.31 5.18
CA GLN A 202 18.96 -0.64 4.18
C GLN A 202 17.58 -0.32 4.71
N LEU A 203 16.89 0.60 4.04
CA LEU A 203 15.49 0.90 4.25
C LEU A 203 14.65 0.05 3.31
N THR A 204 13.64 -0.64 3.83
CA THR A 204 12.66 -1.39 3.04
C THR A 204 11.28 -0.82 3.33
N ALA A 205 10.49 -0.57 2.28
CA ALA A 205 9.08 -0.25 2.43
C ALA A 205 8.26 -1.53 2.34
N TRP A 206 7.18 -1.60 3.11
CA TRP A 206 6.23 -2.71 3.12
C TRP A 206 4.83 -2.15 2.90
N TRP A 207 4.17 -2.60 1.84
CA TRP A 207 2.76 -2.35 1.58
C TRP A 207 1.94 -3.49 2.18
N TYR A 208 1.03 -3.16 3.09
CA TYR A 208 0.11 -4.15 3.67
C TYR A 208 -1.32 -3.71 3.46
N GLN A 209 -2.09 -4.55 2.75
CA GLN A 209 -3.47 -4.27 2.41
C GLN A 209 -4.39 -5.39 2.92
N ARG A 210 -5.43 -4.97 3.64
CA ARG A 210 -6.34 -5.85 4.37
C ARG A 210 -7.74 -5.26 4.41
N VAL A 211 -8.73 -6.14 4.49
CA VAL A 211 -10.10 -5.77 4.85
C VAL A 211 -10.21 -5.90 6.36
N LEU A 212 -10.65 -4.81 7.00
CA LEU A 212 -10.98 -4.77 8.41
C LEU A 212 -12.50 -4.72 8.53
N SER A 213 -13.06 -5.55 9.41
CA SER A 213 -14.48 -5.47 9.77
C SER A 213 -14.66 -5.50 11.28
N HIS A 214 -15.72 -4.85 11.71
CA HIS A 214 -16.21 -4.86 13.08
C HIS A 214 -17.68 -5.26 13.03
N HIS A 215 -18.02 -6.33 13.74
CA HIS A 215 -19.36 -6.89 13.77
C HIS A 215 -19.85 -7.01 15.21
N VAL A 216 -21.08 -6.57 15.46
CA VAL A 216 -21.76 -6.64 16.76
C VAL A 216 -23.06 -7.43 16.59
N SER A 217 -23.17 -8.55 17.31
CA SER A 217 -24.36 -9.38 17.37
C SER A 217 -24.76 -9.61 18.83
N GLY A 218 -25.75 -8.86 19.31
CA GLY A 218 -26.15 -8.92 20.72
C GLY A 218 -25.02 -8.42 21.61
N CYS A 219 -24.53 -9.27 22.52
CA CYS A 219 -23.41 -8.93 23.43
C CYS A 219 -22.05 -9.42 22.92
N ASP A 220 -21.98 -9.93 21.70
CA ASP A 220 -20.76 -10.40 21.07
C ASP A 220 -20.26 -9.35 20.07
N GLU A 221 -19.01 -8.93 20.21
CA GLU A 221 -18.29 -8.11 19.24
C GLU A 221 -17.15 -8.93 18.62
N THR A 222 -16.95 -8.76 17.32
CA THR A 222 -15.92 -9.46 16.55
C THR A 222 -15.20 -8.47 15.66
N HIS A 223 -13.89 -8.41 15.78
CA HIS A 223 -13.02 -7.67 14.86
C HIS A 223 -12.32 -8.67 13.95
N GLN A 224 -12.39 -8.45 12.64
CA GLN A 224 -11.73 -9.29 11.65
C GLN A 224 -10.68 -8.51 10.88
N SER A 225 -9.55 -9.15 10.61
CA SER A 225 -8.50 -8.66 9.73
C SER A 225 -8.20 -9.72 8.67
N VAL A 226 -8.57 -9.44 7.42
CA VAL A 226 -8.37 -10.35 6.29
C VAL A 226 -7.33 -9.76 5.33
N LYS A 227 -6.20 -10.44 5.19
CA LYS A 227 -5.13 -10.01 4.27
C LYS A 227 -5.59 -10.12 2.82
N VAL A 228 -5.52 -9.02 2.09
CA VAL A 228 -5.71 -8.98 0.62
C VAL A 228 -4.38 -9.19 -0.09
N ARG A 229 -3.34 -8.43 0.31
CA ARG A 229 -2.01 -8.51 -0.30
C ARG A 229 -0.94 -7.86 0.57
N GLU A 230 0.29 -8.29 0.36
CA GLU A 230 1.49 -7.71 0.97
C GLU A 230 2.63 -7.67 -0.06
N VAL A 231 3.40 -6.60 -0.06
CA VAL A 231 4.54 -6.42 -0.99
C VAL A 231 5.66 -5.69 -0.27
N ASP A 232 6.86 -6.24 -0.29
CA ASP A 232 8.07 -5.56 0.14
C ASP A 232 8.77 -4.88 -1.04
N SER A 233 9.39 -3.73 -0.78
CA SER A 233 10.28 -3.11 -1.76
C SER A 233 11.62 -3.85 -1.82
N ALA A 234 12.37 -3.64 -2.90
CA ALA A 234 13.80 -3.88 -2.85
C ALA A 234 14.45 -2.98 -1.77
N PRO A 235 15.57 -3.41 -1.16
CA PRO A 235 16.31 -2.58 -0.22
C PRO A 235 16.77 -1.26 -0.84
N PHE A 236 16.55 -0.16 -0.13
CA PHE A 236 17.01 1.18 -0.48
C PHE A 236 18.18 1.55 0.44
N ASN A 237 19.36 1.74 -0.15
CA ASN A 237 20.55 2.11 0.62
C ASN A 237 20.39 3.51 1.21
N ILE A 238 20.68 3.63 2.50
CA ILE A 238 20.53 4.87 3.26
C ILE A 238 21.67 4.99 4.28
N GLU A 239 22.04 6.23 4.59
CA GLU A 239 22.93 6.52 5.72
C GLU A 239 22.08 6.88 6.94
N VAL A 240 22.41 6.26 8.08
CA VAL A 240 21.81 6.53 9.38
C VAL A 240 22.86 7.18 10.28
N GLU A 241 22.54 8.34 10.84
CA GLU A 241 23.43 9.13 11.69
C GLU A 241 22.99 9.08 13.16
N SER A 242 23.94 9.26 14.08
CA SER A 242 23.66 9.41 15.50
C SER A 242 22.70 10.58 15.75
N PRO A 243 21.89 10.53 16.83
CA PRO A 243 21.11 11.69 17.24
C PRO A 243 22.03 12.90 17.39
N SER A 244 21.69 14.01 16.75
CA SER A 244 22.38 15.26 17.00
C SER A 244 22.15 15.61 18.47
N THR A 245 23.23 15.90 19.20
CA THR A 245 23.12 16.47 20.53
C THR A 245 22.45 17.82 20.36
N LYS A 246 21.11 17.89 20.50
CA LYS A 246 20.44 19.17 20.66
C LYS A 246 20.97 19.73 21.97
N THR A 247 21.96 20.61 21.88
CA THR A 247 22.40 21.44 23.00
C THR A 247 21.12 22.10 23.50
N SER A 248 20.64 21.64 24.65
CA SER A 248 19.51 22.22 25.36
C SER A 248 19.97 23.61 25.82
N THR A 249 19.88 24.57 24.92
CA THR A 249 20.02 25.99 25.21
C THR A 249 18.65 26.61 25.02
N MET A 250 17.72 26.29 25.94
CA MET A 250 16.79 27.28 26.46
C MET A 250 16.42 26.85 27.88
N ALA A 251 17.13 27.44 28.84
CA ALA A 251 16.56 27.74 30.14
C ALA A 251 15.25 28.50 29.92
N ARG A 252 14.11 27.82 30.09
CA ARG A 252 12.87 28.50 30.43
C ARG A 252 12.95 28.79 31.92
N ASN A 253 13.32 30.03 32.25
CA ASN A 253 12.91 30.62 33.52
C ASN A 253 11.37 30.65 33.52
N TYR A 254 10.77 29.90 34.43
CA TYR A 254 9.57 30.28 35.15
C TYR A 254 9.75 29.82 36.60
#